data_AF-A0A0B2R4P9-F1
#
_entry.id   AF-A0A0B2R4P9-F1
#
_cell.length_a   1.000
_cell.length_b   1.000
_cell.length_c   1.000
_cell.angle_alpha   90.00
_cell.angle_beta   90.00
_cell.angle_gamma   90.00
#
_symmetry.space_group_name_H-M   'P 1'
#
loop_
_entity.id
_entity.type
_entity.pdbx_description
1 polymer ?
#
loop_
_entity_poly.entity_id
_entity_poly.type
_entity_poly.pdbx_seq_one_letter_code
_entity_poly.pdbx_strand_id
1 'polypeptide(L)'
;MNSKHRPRCIIEFISQSIRLLKLEESRRNALESKMTCFHEGIGICDQLMGIPIPLAYTRLTSRFLVLWHLTLPIILWDDCHWIVVPATFISAASLFCIEEVGVLIEEPFATLALDDLCQKAQKDIREAIATGNLIHARLVAKQNSHSEEHSPNGWPNS
;
A
#
# COMPACT_ATOMS: atom_id res chain seq x y z
N MET A 1 -16.51 -19.09 13.95
CA MET A 1 -15.30 -18.69 13.19
C MET A 1 -14.92 -17.24 13.52
N ASN A 2 -14.55 -16.98 14.78
CA ASN A 2 -14.14 -15.64 15.22
C ASN A 2 -12.64 -15.65 15.48
N SER A 3 -11.82 -15.66 14.42
CA SER A 3 -10.37 -15.55 14.56
C SER A 3 -9.98 -14.07 14.63
N LYS A 4 -9.26 -13.70 15.68
CA LYS A 4 -8.77 -12.33 15.96
C LYS A 4 -7.93 -11.72 14.84
N HIS A 5 -7.41 -12.53 13.91
CA HIS A 5 -6.56 -12.09 12.79
C HIS A 5 -7.10 -12.59 11.45
N ARG A 6 -8.09 -11.86 10.91
CA ARG A 6 -8.70 -12.13 9.60
C ARG A 6 -7.71 -12.22 8.43
N PRO A 7 -6.71 -11.33 8.27
CA PRO A 7 -5.81 -11.40 7.12
C PRO A 7 -4.91 -12.65 7.14
N ARG A 8 -4.37 -13.02 8.32
CA ARG A 8 -3.56 -14.25 8.46
C ARG A 8 -4.36 -15.51 8.13
N CYS A 9 -5.63 -15.55 8.54
CA CYS A 9 -6.52 -16.67 8.23
C CYS A 9 -6.74 -16.86 6.72
N ILE A 10 -6.87 -15.75 5.98
CA ILE A 10 -7.08 -15.79 4.52
C ILE A 10 -5.82 -16.28 3.81
N ILE A 11 -4.64 -15.81 4.22
CA ILE A 11 -3.34 -16.24 3.66
C ILE A 11 -3.15 -17.74 3.90
N GLU A 12 -3.40 -18.22 5.13
CA GLU A 12 -3.29 -19.64 5.45
C GLU A 12 -4.25 -20.47 4.58
N PHE A 13 -5.49 -20.02 4.43
CA PHE A 13 -6.47 -20.70 3.58
C PHE A 13 -6.02 -20.80 2.11
N ILE A 14 -5.50 -19.72 1.54
CA ILE A 14 -5.00 -19.72 0.16
C ILE A 14 -3.76 -20.62 0.03
N SER A 15 -2.84 -20.59 1.01
CA SER A 15 -1.67 -21.47 1.06
C SER A 15 -2.07 -22.95 1.05
N GLN A 16 -3.03 -23.34 1.89
CA GLN A 16 -3.59 -24.69 1.90
C GLN A 16 -4.27 -25.05 0.58
N SER A 17 -4.99 -24.10 -0.03
CA SER A 17 -5.63 -24.30 -1.34
C SER A 17 -4.59 -24.61 -2.43
N ILE A 18 -3.49 -23.86 -2.47
CA ILE A 18 -2.38 -24.08 -3.42
C ILE A 18 -1.76 -25.47 -3.23
N ARG A 19 -1.65 -25.93 -1.98
CA ARG A 19 -1.14 -27.27 -1.67
C ARG A 19 -2.02 -28.38 -2.23
N LEU A 20 -3.35 -28.22 -2.17
CA LEU A 20 -4.32 -29.18 -2.68
C LEU A 20 -4.37 -29.25 -4.20
N LEU A 21 -4.02 -28.17 -4.91
CA LEU A 21 -3.94 -28.22 -6.38
C LEU A 21 -2.69 -29.03 -6.81
N LYS A 22 -2.86 -29.94 -7.78
CA LYS A 22 -1.76 -30.65 -8.47
C LYS A 22 -1.07 -29.70 -9.46
N LEU A 23 -0.20 -28.81 -8.97
CA LEU A 23 0.73 -28.05 -9.80
C LEU A 23 2.10 -28.74 -9.87
N GLU A 24 2.81 -28.47 -10.97
CA GLU A 24 4.25 -28.70 -11.12
C GLU A 24 5.02 -28.03 -9.98
N GLU A 25 6.09 -28.70 -9.51
CA GLU A 25 6.88 -28.29 -8.36
C GLU A 25 7.50 -26.89 -8.52
N SER A 26 7.99 -26.57 -9.72
CA SER A 26 8.53 -25.25 -10.07
C SER A 26 7.51 -24.11 -9.84
N ARG A 27 6.29 -24.29 -10.35
CA ARG A 27 5.18 -23.32 -10.26
C ARG A 27 4.63 -23.21 -8.84
N ARG A 28 4.61 -24.32 -8.10
CA ARG A 28 4.26 -24.35 -6.68
C ARG A 28 5.23 -23.52 -5.86
N ASN A 29 6.54 -23.75 -6.02
CA ASN A 29 7.58 -23.03 -5.28
C ASN A 29 7.56 -21.53 -5.59
N ALA A 30 7.32 -21.15 -6.85
CA ALA A 30 7.16 -19.75 -7.23
C ALA A 30 5.97 -19.10 -6.52
N LEU A 31 4.83 -19.79 -6.45
CA LEU A 31 3.62 -19.26 -5.83
C LEU A 31 3.73 -19.19 -4.30
N GLU A 32 4.31 -20.21 -3.65
CA GLU A 32 4.60 -20.18 -2.22
C GLU A 32 5.56 -19.05 -1.87
N SER A 33 6.59 -18.79 -2.69
CA SER A 33 7.50 -17.65 -2.50
C SER A 33 6.78 -16.30 -2.53
N LYS A 34 5.87 -16.07 -3.49
CA LYS A 34 5.06 -14.85 -3.54
C LYS A 34 4.14 -14.73 -2.33
N MET A 35 3.60 -15.85 -1.86
CA MET A 35 2.74 -15.89 -0.69
C MET A 35 3.48 -15.54 0.61
N THR A 36 4.68 -16.08 0.80
CA THR A 36 5.55 -15.73 1.94
C THR A 36 5.87 -14.24 1.95
N CYS A 37 6.22 -13.66 0.79
CA CYS A 37 6.46 -12.23 0.67
C CYS A 37 5.22 -11.38 1.08
N PHE A 38 4.02 -11.78 0.66
CA PHE A 38 2.79 -11.10 1.06
C PHE A 38 2.52 -11.21 2.57
N HIS A 39 2.78 -12.39 3.15
CA HIS A 39 2.66 -12.62 4.60
C HIS A 39 3.64 -11.76 5.41
N GLU A 40 4.89 -11.67 4.97
CA GLU A 40 5.90 -10.78 5.58
C GLU A 40 5.47 -9.31 5.51
N GLY A 41 4.97 -8.86 4.35
CA GLY A 41 4.46 -7.49 4.18
C GLY A 41 3.32 -7.16 5.15
N ILE A 42 2.34 -8.06 5.31
CA ILE A 42 1.25 -7.89 6.27
C ILE A 42 1.77 -7.89 7.71
N GLY A 43 2.77 -8.71 8.02
CA GLY A 43 3.44 -8.71 9.33
C GLY A 43 4.08 -7.36 9.65
N ILE A 44 4.75 -6.74 8.67
CA ILE A 44 5.33 -5.40 8.82
C ILE A 44 4.23 -4.35 9.06
N CYS A 45 3.11 -4.40 8.33
CA CYS A 45 2.00 -3.47 8.56
C CYS A 45 1.36 -3.65 9.95
N ASP A 46 1.20 -4.89 10.42
CA ASP A 46 0.67 -5.22 11.75
C ASP A 46 1.63 -4.72 12.85
N GLN A 47 2.95 -4.86 12.64
CA GLN A 47 3.96 -4.32 13.53
C GLN A 47 3.97 -2.78 13.53
N LEU A 48 3.84 -2.14 12.37
CA LEU A 48 3.80 -0.68 12.26
C LEU A 48 2.54 -0.11 12.96
N MET A 49 1.41 -0.81 12.87
CA MET A 49 0.19 -0.45 13.57
C MET A 49 0.25 -0.78 15.08
N GLY A 50 1.01 -1.81 15.46
CA GLY A 50 1.20 -2.26 16.84
C GLY A 50 2.19 -1.45 17.67
N ILE A 51 2.98 -0.55 17.05
CA ILE A 51 3.87 0.40 17.74
C ILE A 51 3.26 1.81 17.61
N PRO A 52 2.11 2.11 18.26
CA PRO A 52 1.61 3.48 18.25
C PRO A 52 2.56 4.33 19.09
N ILE A 53 3.09 5.39 18.49
CA ILE A 53 3.71 6.48 19.25
C ILE A 53 2.64 7.00 20.20
N PRO A 54 2.94 7.22 21.49
CA PRO A 54 1.93 7.68 22.43
C PRO A 54 1.36 9.02 21.96
N LEU A 55 0.08 9.06 21.57
CA LEU A 55 -0.66 10.30 21.23
C LEU A 55 -0.60 11.37 22.33
N ALA A 56 -0.24 10.97 23.56
CA ALA A 56 0.03 11.86 24.67
C ALA A 56 1.25 12.77 24.41
N TYR A 57 2.26 12.32 23.67
CA TYR A 57 3.46 13.08 23.35
C TYR A 57 3.15 14.28 22.44
N THR A 58 2.36 14.05 21.39
CA THR A 58 1.87 15.05 20.45
C THR A 58 1.02 16.11 21.15
N ARG A 59 0.09 15.67 22.03
CA ARG A 59 -0.74 16.62 22.80
C ARG A 59 0.04 17.42 23.82
N LEU A 60 1.07 16.85 24.43
CA LEU A 60 1.91 17.55 25.42
C LEU A 60 2.79 18.59 24.73
N THR A 61 3.40 18.25 23.60
CA THR A 61 4.22 19.14 22.78
C THR A 61 3.43 20.38 22.36
N SER A 62 2.18 20.20 21.92
CA SER A 62 1.34 21.32 21.49
C SER A 62 1.02 22.28 22.62
N ARG A 63 0.66 21.74 23.79
CA ARG A 63 0.39 22.55 25.00
C ARG A 63 1.64 23.29 25.46
N PHE A 64 2.80 22.66 25.39
CA PHE A 64 4.08 23.29 25.72
C PHE A 64 4.43 24.40 24.73
N LEU A 65 4.27 24.18 23.43
CA LEU A 65 4.52 25.18 22.38
C LEU A 65 3.61 26.41 22.52
N VAL A 66 2.34 26.23 22.86
CA VAL A 66 1.41 27.33 23.15
C VAL A 66 1.91 28.16 24.34
N LEU A 67 2.26 27.50 25.46
CA LEU A 67 2.77 28.19 26.65
C LEU A 67 4.09 28.92 26.36
N TRP A 68 4.97 28.31 25.57
CA TRP A 68 6.23 28.91 25.14
C TRP A 68 6.00 30.19 24.33
N HIS A 69 5.12 30.15 23.32
CA HIS A 69 4.81 31.32 22.48
C HIS A 69 4.01 32.39 23.20
N LEU A 70 3.24 32.07 24.25
CA LEU A 70 2.60 33.07 25.11
C LEU A 70 3.62 33.82 25.98
N THR A 71 4.72 33.16 26.36
CA THR A 71 5.74 33.73 27.24
C THR A 71 6.80 34.51 26.44
N LEU A 72 7.11 34.07 25.22
CA LEU A 72 8.11 34.68 24.32
C LEU A 72 7.92 36.20 24.10
N PRO A 73 6.73 36.72 23.74
CA PRO A 73 6.54 38.15 23.49
C PRO A 73 6.69 39.00 24.76
N ILE A 74 6.41 38.45 25.94
CA ILE A 74 6.57 39.15 27.22
C ILE A 74 8.06 39.34 27.54
N ILE A 75 8.89 38.33 27.25
CA ILE A 75 10.33 38.37 27.50
C ILE A 75 11.04 39.26 26.48
N LEU A 76 10.71 39.16 25.19
CA LEU A 76 11.37 39.91 24.11
C LEU A 76 10.85 41.35 23.93
N TRP A 77 9.88 41.78 24.74
CA TRP A 77 9.29 43.12 24.62
C TRP A 77 10.33 44.23 24.84
N ASP A 78 11.29 44.01 25.74
CA ASP A 78 12.30 44.99 26.13
C ASP A 78 13.23 45.37 24.95
N ASP A 79 13.65 44.37 24.17
CA ASP A 79 14.60 44.55 23.06
C ASP A 79 13.93 44.95 21.73
N CYS A 80 12.76 44.39 21.41
CA CYS A 80 12.18 44.45 20.06
C CYS A 80 10.86 45.24 19.95
N HIS A 81 10.27 45.67 21.07
CA HIS A 81 9.01 46.45 21.10
C HIS A 81 7.95 45.89 20.13
N TRP A 82 7.41 46.70 19.22
CA TRP A 82 6.33 46.34 18.30
C TRP A 82 6.72 45.28 17.24
N ILE A 83 8.01 45.06 16.98
CA ILE A 83 8.47 44.03 16.04
C ILE A 83 8.32 42.62 16.62
N VAL A 84 8.23 42.49 17.95
CA VAL A 84 8.06 41.18 18.60
C VAL A 84 6.76 40.48 18.20
N VAL A 85 5.69 41.26 17.96
CA VAL A 85 4.36 40.72 17.62
C VAL A 85 4.36 40.00 16.26
N PRO A 86 4.78 40.62 15.13
CA PRO A 86 4.87 39.91 13.86
C PRO A 86 5.94 38.81 13.87
N ALA A 87 7.05 38.99 14.57
CA ALA A 87 8.11 37.98 14.66
C ALA A 87 7.64 36.71 15.39
N THR A 88 6.96 36.86 16.54
CA THR A 88 6.38 35.74 17.29
C THR A 88 5.22 35.07 16.56
N PHE A 89 4.43 35.84 15.80
CA PHE A 89 3.39 35.28 14.96
C PHE A 89 3.96 34.39 13.85
N ILE A 90 5.01 34.85 13.16
CA ILE A 90 5.67 34.07 12.10
C ILE A 90 6.33 32.81 12.68
N SER A 91 6.98 32.90 13.85
CA SER A 91 7.59 31.76 14.51
C SER A 91 6.54 30.74 14.97
N ALA A 92 5.44 31.21 15.54
CA ALA A 92 4.33 30.36 15.97
C ALA A 92 3.73 29.64 14.76
N ALA A 93 3.41 30.37 13.68
CA ALA A 93 2.87 29.78 12.46
C ALA A 93 3.79 28.69 11.88
N SER A 94 5.09 28.94 11.88
CA SER A 94 6.08 27.96 11.40
C SER A 94 6.15 26.71 12.29
N LEU A 95 6.21 26.88 13.61
CA LEU A 95 6.34 25.77 14.57
C LEU A 95 5.06 24.94 14.69
N PHE A 96 3.88 25.57 14.66
CA PHE A 96 2.60 24.86 14.62
C PHE A 96 2.40 24.12 13.30
N CYS A 97 2.84 24.69 12.17
CA CYS A 97 2.82 23.99 10.89
C CYS A 97 3.67 22.71 10.92
N ILE A 98 4.85 22.76 11.55
CA ILE A 98 5.72 21.58 11.72
C ILE A 98 5.07 20.54 12.63
N GLU A 99 4.44 20.97 13.73
CA GLU A 99 3.72 20.08 14.63
C GLU A 99 2.56 19.36 13.92
N GLU A 100 1.76 20.09 13.14
CA GLU A 100 0.64 19.53 12.37
C GLU A 100 1.11 18.48 11.35
N VAL A 101 2.21 18.76 10.64
CA VAL A 101 2.85 17.79 9.73
C VAL A 101 3.36 16.56 10.50
N GLY A 102 3.89 16.76 11.72
CA GLY A 102 4.29 15.67 12.60
C GLY A 102 3.14 14.72 12.92
N VAL A 103 1.97 15.27 13.30
CA VAL A 103 0.75 14.48 13.57
C VAL A 103 0.31 13.70 12.34
N LEU A 104 0.38 14.32 11.14
CA LEU A 104 -0.01 13.67 9.90
C LEU A 104 0.89 12.47 9.57
N ILE A 105 2.18 12.56 9.87
CA ILE A 105 3.15 11.47 9.66
C ILE A 105 2.98 10.35 10.69
N GLU A 106 2.50 10.66 11.91
CA GLU A 106 2.20 9.67 12.95
C GLU A 106 1.04 8.73 12.57
N GLU A 107 0.12 9.18 11.70
CA GLU A 107 -1.01 8.38 11.20
C GLU A 107 -0.91 8.09 9.68
N PRO A 108 0.10 7.31 9.24
CA PRO A 108 0.34 7.12 7.81
C PRO A 108 -0.84 6.41 7.12
N PHE A 109 -1.43 5.40 7.76
CA PHE A 109 -2.48 4.58 7.15
C PHE A 109 -3.85 5.28 7.07
N ALA A 110 -4.12 6.28 7.91
CA ALA A 110 -5.35 7.07 7.81
C ALA A 110 -5.29 8.06 6.64
N THR A 111 -4.09 8.53 6.31
CA THR A 111 -3.84 9.48 5.21
C THR A 111 -3.63 8.75 3.87
N LEU A 112 -3.07 7.55 3.87
CA LEU A 112 -2.95 6.75 2.65
C LEU A 112 -4.34 6.32 2.17
N ALA A 113 -4.63 6.54 0.89
CA ALA A 113 -5.82 6.05 0.22
C ALA A 113 -5.73 4.52 -0.05
N LEU A 114 -5.80 3.71 1.02
CA LEU A 114 -5.73 2.24 0.91
C LEU A 114 -6.82 1.69 0.00
N ASP A 115 -8.01 2.30 0.01
CA ASP A 115 -9.11 1.91 -0.87
C ASP A 115 -8.76 2.12 -2.34
N ASP A 116 -8.14 3.25 -2.70
CA ASP A 116 -7.69 3.50 -4.07
C ASP A 116 -6.56 2.56 -4.48
N LEU A 117 -5.63 2.26 -3.57
CA LEU A 117 -4.57 1.27 -3.82
C LEU A 117 -5.15 -0.14 -4.02
N CYS A 118 -6.17 -0.52 -3.25
CA CYS A 118 -6.86 -1.80 -3.39
C CYS A 118 -7.63 -1.88 -4.71
N GLN A 119 -8.36 -0.81 -5.07
CA GLN A 119 -9.08 -0.72 -6.35
C GLN A 119 -8.12 -0.79 -7.54
N LYS A 120 -6.99 -0.08 -7.47
CA LYS A 120 -5.95 -0.13 -8.49
C LYS A 120 -5.37 -1.53 -8.63
N ALA A 121 -5.00 -2.18 -7.54
CA ALA A 121 -4.51 -3.55 -7.56
C ALA A 121 -5.54 -4.53 -8.16
N GLN A 122 -6.82 -4.39 -7.80
CA GLN A 122 -7.89 -5.22 -8.36
C GLN A 122 -8.05 -5.00 -9.87
N LYS A 123 -7.96 -3.75 -10.32
CA LYS A 123 -8.00 -3.39 -11.74
C LYS A 123 -6.83 -4.00 -12.51
N ASP A 124 -5.61 -3.83 -12.00
CA ASP A 124 -4.40 -4.36 -12.63
C ASP A 124 -4.45 -5.90 -12.76
N ILE A 125 -4.94 -6.61 -11.73
CA ILE A 125 -5.13 -8.07 -11.77
C ILE A 125 -6.16 -8.45 -12.84
N ARG A 126 -7.30 -7.76 -12.91
CA ARG A 126 -8.34 -8.03 -13.92
C ARG A 126 -7.81 -7.79 -15.34
N GLU A 127 -7.06 -6.72 -15.56
CA GLU A 127 -6.45 -6.39 -16.85
C GLU A 127 -5.40 -7.42 -17.25
N ALA A 128 -4.57 -7.88 -16.32
CA ALA A 128 -3.59 -8.93 -16.56
C ALA A 128 -4.25 -10.26 -16.97
N ILE A 129 -5.33 -10.67 -16.28
CA ILE A 129 -6.10 -11.87 -16.62
C ILE A 129 -6.76 -11.72 -18.00
N ALA A 130 -7.38 -10.57 -18.29
CA ALA A 130 -8.03 -10.32 -19.57
C ALA A 130 -7.03 -10.38 -20.73
N THR A 131 -5.85 -9.78 -20.53
CA THR A 131 -4.75 -9.78 -21.49
C THR A 131 -4.23 -11.20 -21.73
N GLY A 132 -4.04 -11.99 -20.67
CA GLY A 132 -3.64 -13.39 -20.76
C GLY A 132 -4.64 -14.23 -21.58
N ASN A 133 -5.94 -14.06 -21.32
CA ASN A 133 -7.00 -14.73 -22.07
C ASN A 133 -7.01 -14.33 -23.55
N LEU A 134 -6.81 -13.03 -23.85
CA LEU A 134 -6.74 -12.55 -25.22
C LEU A 134 -5.54 -13.14 -25.98
N ILE A 135 -4.36 -13.16 -25.35
CA ILE A 135 -3.15 -13.75 -25.94
C ILE A 135 -3.38 -15.24 -26.19
N HIS A 136 -3.93 -15.98 -25.22
CA HIS A 136 -4.25 -17.39 -25.37
C HIS A 136 -5.23 -17.62 -26.54
N ALA A 137 -6.30 -16.83 -26.64
CA ALA A 137 -7.26 -16.92 -27.73
C ALA A 137 -6.61 -16.65 -29.10
N ARG A 138 -5.71 -15.66 -29.20
CA ARG A 138 -4.96 -15.36 -30.44
C ARG A 138 -3.99 -16.47 -30.81
N LEU A 139 -3.31 -17.09 -29.84
CA LEU A 139 -2.40 -18.21 -30.09
C LEU A 139 -3.16 -19.43 -30.62
N VAL A 140 -4.31 -19.76 -30.02
CA VAL A 140 -5.17 -20.86 -30.49
C VAL A 140 -5.71 -20.58 -31.90
N ALA A 141 -6.17 -19.36 -32.17
CA ALA A 141 -6.64 -18.97 -33.50
C ALA A 141 -5.53 -19.08 -34.55
N LYS A 142 -4.31 -18.61 -34.22
CA LYS A 142 -3.15 -18.69 -35.12
C LYS A 142 -2.72 -20.15 -35.38
N GLN A 143 -2.77 -21.00 -34.37
CA GLN A 143 -2.46 -22.42 -34.48
C GLN A 143 -3.44 -23.15 -35.42
N ASN A 144 -4.73 -22.83 -35.35
CA ASN A 144 -5.73 -23.42 -36.25
C ASN A 144 -5.53 -22.98 -37.70
N SER A 145 -5.25 -21.70 -37.97
CA SER A 145 -4.96 -21.23 -39.33
C SER A 145 -3.68 -21.85 -39.93
N HIS A 146 -2.65 -22.07 -39.13
CA HIS A 146 -1.42 -22.71 -39.61
C HIS A 146 -1.59 -24.23 -39.85
N SER A 147 -2.56 -24.86 -39.19
CA SER A 147 -2.92 -26.27 -39.45
C SER A 147 -3.75 -26.43 -40.72
N GLU A 148 -4.49 -25.41 -41.16
CA GLU A 148 -5.20 -25.42 -42.45
C GLU A 148 -4.24 -25.19 -43.64
N GLU A 149 -3.15 -24.43 -43.44
CA GLU A 149 -2.17 -24.14 -44.50
C GLU A 149 -1.18 -25.30 -44.76
N HIS A 150 -0.98 -26.21 -43.79
CA HIS A 150 -0.13 -27.40 -43.91
C HIS A 150 -0.89 -28.67 -44.33
N SER A 151 -1.96 -28.53 -45.11
CA SER A 151 -2.58 -29.65 -45.82
C SER A 151 -2.23 -29.60 -47.32
N PRO A 152 -1.01 -29.99 -47.73
CA PRO A 152 -0.76 -30.27 -49.13
C PRO A 152 -1.26 -31.68 -49.48
N ASN A 153 -1.97 -31.75 -50.60
CA ASN A 153 -2.16 -32.91 -51.47
C ASN A 153 -3.51 -33.62 -51.37
N GLY A 154 -4.33 -33.34 -52.39
CA GLY A 154 -5.47 -34.17 -52.78
C GLY A 154 -5.73 -34.04 -54.29
N TRP A 155 -4.75 -34.42 -55.12
CA TRP A 155 -4.99 -34.91 -56.49
C TRP A 155 -4.13 -36.16 -56.68
N PRO A 156 -4.52 -37.17 -57.49
CA PRO A 156 -5.46 -37.12 -58.62
C PRO A 156 -6.55 -38.23 -58.59
N ASN A 157 -7.50 -38.25 -59.54
CA ASN A 157 -7.89 -39.46 -60.28
C ASN A 157 -8.97 -39.16 -61.35
N SER A 158 -8.63 -39.58 -62.58
CA SER A 158 -9.43 -39.83 -63.79
C SER A 158 -10.03 -38.66 -64.57
#